data_AF-A0AAV1V9B5-F1
#
_entry.id   AF-A0AAV1V9B5-F1
#
_cell.length_a   1.000
_cell.length_b   1.000
_cell.length_c   1.000
_cell.angle_alpha   90.00
_cell.angle_beta   90.00
_cell.angle_gamma   90.00
#
_symmetry.space_group_name_H-M   'P 1'
#
loop_
_entity.id
_entity.type
_entity.pdbx_description
1 polymer ?
#
loop_
_entity_poly.entity_id
_entity_poly.type
_entity_poly.pdbx_seq_one_letter_code
_entity_poly.pdbx_strand_id
1 'polypeptide(L)'
;MECEGYHLSSKQLYALMMRCHSDGEISEFVRTYVMLAQGVPPQTPRFEVEMYEDLISVLTQFSRKNEVPKVQELARSVGCTDLIA
;
A
#
# COMPACT_ATOMS: atom_id res chain seq x y z
N MET A 1 -18.74 -21.28 -5.54
CA MET A 1 -17.45 -21.55 -6.21
C MET A 1 -16.43 -20.75 -5.42
N GLU A 2 -15.65 -21.42 -4.59
CA GLU A 2 -14.54 -20.78 -3.89
C GLU A 2 -13.41 -20.68 -4.91
N CYS A 3 -13.10 -19.48 -5.39
CA CYS A 3 -11.83 -19.27 -6.06
C CYS A 3 -10.77 -19.56 -5.01
N GLU A 4 -9.99 -20.62 -5.18
CA GLU A 4 -8.67 -20.73 -4.54
C GLU A 4 -7.80 -19.64 -5.17
N GLY A 5 -8.01 -18.41 -4.69
CA GLY A 5 -7.32 -17.23 -5.17
C GLY A 5 -5.85 -17.35 -4.84
N TYR A 6 -5.00 -16.86 -5.75
CA TYR A 6 -3.60 -16.67 -5.46
C TYR A 6 -3.46 -15.75 -4.23
N HIS A 7 -2.96 -16.30 -3.12
CA HIS A 7 -2.85 -15.56 -1.87
C HIS A 7 -1.61 -14.66 -1.92
N LEU A 8 -1.82 -13.38 -2.20
CA LEU A 8 -0.75 -12.39 -2.14
C LEU A 8 -0.51 -11.99 -0.68
N SER A 9 0.61 -12.42 -0.12
CA SER A 9 1.01 -12.03 1.24
C SER A 9 1.54 -10.59 1.29
N SER A 10 1.44 -9.95 2.46
CA SER A 10 2.04 -8.62 2.72
C SER A 10 3.53 -8.60 2.37
N LYS A 11 4.27 -9.68 2.67
CA LYS A 11 5.70 -9.83 2.33
C LYS A 11 5.97 -9.81 0.82
N GLN A 12 5.11 -10.45 0.03
CA GLN A 12 5.25 -10.45 -1.44
C GLN A 12 4.94 -9.06 -2.01
N LEU A 13 3.92 -8.39 -1.48
CA LEU A 13 3.55 -7.04 -1.89
C LEU A 13 4.64 -6.03 -1.51
N TYR A 14 5.25 -6.18 -0.34
CA TYR A 14 6.42 -5.42 0.10
C TYR A 14 7.61 -5.62 -0.85
N ALA A 15 7.96 -6.88 -1.16
CA ALA A 15 9.05 -7.17 -2.08
C ALA A 15 8.80 -6.61 -3.49
N LEU A 16 7.54 -6.53 -3.93
CA LEU A 16 7.17 -5.92 -5.20
C LEU A 16 7.40 -4.40 -5.17
N MET A 17 6.97 -3.72 -4.11
CA MET A 17 7.19 -2.28 -3.92
C MET A 17 8.68 -1.92 -3.99
N MET A 18 9.52 -2.68 -3.29
CA MET A 18 10.98 -2.44 -3.24
C MET A 18 11.69 -2.70 -4.57
N ARG A 19 11.03 -3.34 -5.53
CA ARG A 19 11.52 -3.60 -6.90
C ARG A 19 11.02 -2.60 -7.93
N CYS A 20 10.21 -1.63 -7.54
CA CYS A 20 9.86 -0.54 -8.45
C CYS A 20 11.11 0.29 -8.75
N HIS A 21 11.43 0.47 -10.02
CA HIS A 21 12.62 1.22 -10.48
C HIS A 21 12.24 2.37 -11.42
N SER A 22 10.95 2.59 -11.67
CA SER A 22 10.45 3.65 -12.55
C SER A 22 9.16 4.27 -12.01
N ASP A 23 8.88 5.51 -12.44
CA ASP A 23 7.64 6.22 -12.12
C ASP A 23 6.38 5.46 -12.56
N GLY A 24 6.46 4.75 -13.68
CA GLY A 24 5.37 3.91 -14.18
C GLY A 24 5.06 2.75 -13.24
N GLU A 25 6.09 2.01 -12.82
CA GLU A 25 5.94 0.87 -11.92
C GLU A 25 5.38 1.28 -10.56
N ILE A 26 5.89 2.36 -9.96
CA ILE A 26 5.39 2.82 -8.66
C ILE A 26 3.96 3.36 -8.78
N SER A 27 3.60 4.00 -9.90
CA SER A 27 2.23 4.47 -10.12
C SER A 27 1.24 3.31 -10.20
N GLU A 28 1.58 2.25 -10.93
CA GLU A 28 0.75 1.05 -11.01
C GLU A 28 0.73 0.26 -9.70
N PHE A 29 1.84 0.24 -8.96
CA PHE A 29 1.88 -0.32 -7.61
C PHE A 29 0.90 0.39 -6.68
N VAL A 30 0.94 1.72 -6.60
CA VAL A 30 0.01 2.51 -5.77
C VAL A 30 -1.43 2.25 -6.16
N ARG A 31 -1.74 2.24 -7.47
CA ARG A 31 -3.09 1.97 -7.97
C ARG A 31 -3.58 0.60 -7.50
N THR A 32 -2.74 -0.42 -7.63
CA THR A 32 -3.03 -1.78 -7.21
C THR A 32 -3.20 -1.87 -5.70
N TYR A 33 -2.28 -1.28 -4.94
CA TYR A 33 -2.30 -1.24 -3.47
C TYR A 33 -3.61 -0.62 -2.95
N VAL A 34 -4.02 0.51 -3.52
CA VAL A 34 -5.27 1.19 -3.18
C VAL A 34 -6.48 0.28 -3.48
N MET A 35 -6.51 -0.37 -4.64
CA MET A 35 -7.61 -1.29 -4.99
C MET A 35 -7.70 -2.49 -4.04
N LEU A 36 -6.56 -3.05 -3.62
CA LEU A 36 -6.51 -4.16 -2.67
C LEU A 36 -6.94 -3.73 -1.25
N ALA A 37 -6.77 -2.46 -0.91
CA ALA A 37 -7.21 -1.88 0.36
C ALA A 37 -8.73 -1.64 0.41
N GLN A 38 -9.39 -1.50 -0.75
CA GLN A 38 -10.82 -1.24 -0.83
C GLN A 38 -11.67 -2.47 -0.44
N GLY A 39 -12.93 -2.20 -0.09
CA GLY A 39 -13.91 -3.21 0.32
C GLY A 39 -14.14 -3.23 1.83
N VAL A 40 -14.88 -4.24 2.30
CA VAL A 40 -15.18 -4.38 3.73
C VAL A 40 -13.87 -4.62 4.50
N PRO A 41 -13.53 -3.81 5.51
CA PRO A 41 -12.34 -4.02 6.32
C PRO A 41 -12.39 -5.39 7.01
N PRO A 42 -11.31 -6.19 6.98
CA PRO A 42 -11.24 -7.40 7.78
C PRO A 42 -11.10 -7.04 9.27
N GLN A 43 -11.33 -8.01 10.17
CA GLN A 43 -11.08 -7.82 11.61
C GLN A 43 -9.60 -7.58 11.91
N THR A 44 -8.71 -8.11 11.07
CA THR A 44 -7.27 -7.84 11.09
C THR A 44 -6.90 -6.86 9.98
N PRO A 45 -5.92 -5.97 10.17
CA PRO A 45 -5.41 -5.11 9.10
C PRO A 45 -5.00 -5.93 7.86
N ARG A 46 -5.34 -5.42 6.66
CA ARG A 46 -4.97 -6.08 5.39
C ARG A 46 -3.46 -6.08 5.15
N PHE A 47 -2.80 -5.03 5.61
CA PHE A 47 -1.37 -4.80 5.44
C PHE A 47 -0.74 -4.45 6.79
N GLU A 48 0.55 -4.73 6.91
CA GLU A 48 1.37 -4.32 8.06
C GLU A 48 1.55 -2.80 8.04
N VAL A 49 1.68 -2.17 9.21
CA VAL A 49 1.74 -0.69 9.33
C VAL A 49 2.97 -0.15 8.61
N GLU A 50 4.07 -0.87 8.74
CA GLU A 50 5.37 -0.63 8.13
C GLU A 50 5.28 -0.53 6.60
N MET A 51 4.32 -1.22 5.97
CA MET A 51 4.10 -1.11 4.53
C MET A 51 3.64 0.28 4.11
N TYR A 52 2.85 0.97 4.93
CA TYR A 52 2.41 2.33 4.63
C TYR A 52 3.56 3.32 4.78
N GLU A 53 4.40 3.15 5.81
CA GLU A 53 5.61 3.96 6.05
C GLU A 53 6.60 3.85 4.90
N ASP A 54 6.89 2.62 4.49
CA ASP A 54 7.83 2.34 3.43
C ASP A 54 7.28 2.82 2.08
N LEU A 55 5.97 2.68 1.82
CA LEU A 55 5.36 3.20 0.60
C LEU A 55 5.44 4.73 0.54
N ILE A 56 5.17 5.44 1.64
CA ILE A 56 5.32 6.90 1.70
C ILE A 56 6.78 7.32 1.43
N SER A 57 7.73 6.57 1.99
CA SER A 57 9.16 6.79 1.78
C SER A 57 9.56 6.60 0.32
N VAL A 58 9.12 5.50 -0.32
CA VAL A 58 9.35 5.23 -1.74
C VAL A 58 8.71 6.30 -2.62
N LEU A 59 7.47 6.71 -2.35
CA LEU A 59 6.81 7.79 -3.10
C LEU A 59 7.56 9.11 -3.01
N THR A 60 8.17 9.40 -1.86
CA THR A 60 9.00 10.58 -1.69
C THR A 60 10.28 10.50 -2.52
N GLN A 61 10.92 9.33 -2.60
CA GLN A 61 12.11 9.09 -3.44
C GLN A 61 11.80 9.29 -4.93
N PHE A 62 10.63 8.83 -5.41
CA PHE A 62 10.15 9.05 -6.77
C PHE A 62 9.56 10.46 -7.00
N SER A 63 9.65 11.39 -6.04
CA SER A 63 9.04 12.72 -6.12
C SER A 63 7.50 12.73 -6.34
N ARG A 64 6.82 11.62 -6.02
CA ARG A 64 5.36 11.41 -6.14
C ARG A 64 4.59 11.89 -4.91
N LYS A 65 4.94 13.07 -4.37
CA LYS A 65 4.37 13.60 -3.12
C LYS A 65 2.85 13.80 -3.16
N ASN A 66 2.28 13.95 -4.36
CA ASN A 66 0.84 14.05 -4.58
C ASN A 66 0.07 12.74 -4.31
N GLU A 67 0.75 11.60 -4.29
CA GLU A 67 0.15 10.29 -3.98
C GLU A 67 0.19 9.97 -2.48
N VAL A 68 1.08 10.62 -1.71
CA VAL A 68 1.23 10.41 -0.27
C VAL A 68 -0.08 10.59 0.51
N PRO A 69 -0.89 11.63 0.27
CA PRO A 69 -2.15 11.81 0.99
C PRO A 69 -3.12 10.62 0.84
N LYS A 70 -3.11 9.93 -0.31
CA LYS A 70 -3.97 8.76 -0.55
C LYS A 70 -3.51 7.58 0.32
N VAL A 71 -2.22 7.35 0.43
CA VAL A 71 -1.65 6.29 1.27
C VAL A 71 -1.92 6.57 2.75
N GLN A 72 -1.77 7.82 3.18
CA GLN A 72 -2.10 8.26 4.54
C GLN A 72 -3.60 8.09 4.86
N GLU A 73 -4.48 8.35 3.90
CA GLU A 73 -5.92 8.14 4.09
C GLU A 73 -6.26 6.66 4.27
N LEU A 74 -5.63 5.78 3.51
CA LEU A 74 -5.78 4.33 3.68
C LEU A 74 -5.27 3.86 5.04
N ALA A 75 -4.11 4.34 5.48
CA ALA A 75 -3.58 4.06 6.82
C ALA A 75 -4.56 4.48 7.93
N ARG A 76 -5.14 5.69 7.82
CA ARG A 76 -6.16 6.17 8.76
C ARG A 76 -7.39 5.27 8.81
N SER A 77 -7.86 4.79 7.66
CA SER A 77 -9.05 3.94 7.58
C SER A 77 -8.91 2.61 8.33
N VAL A 78 -7.67 2.17 8.59
CA VAL A 78 -7.35 0.95 9.35
C VAL A 78 -6.79 1.23 10.74
N GLY A 79 -6.88 2.47 11.23
CA GLY A 79 -6.47 2.86 12.58
C GLY A 79 -4.99 3.20 12.75
N CYS A 80 -4.23 3.37 11.67
CA CYS A 80 -2.83 3.80 11.72
C CYS A 80 -2.75 5.33 11.71
N THR A 81 -2.82 5.97 12.88
CA THR A 81 -2.84 7.43 13.03
C THR A 81 -1.46 8.08 13.13
N ASP A 82 -0.40 7.31 13.36
CA ASP A 82 0.93 7.86 13.66
C ASP A 82 1.68 8.36 12.41
N LEU A 83 1.14 8.11 11.21
CA LEU A 83 1.73 8.42 9.90
C LEU A 83 1.44 9.84 9.39
N ILE A 84 1.09 10.76 10.29
CA ILE A 84 0.48 12.07 9.97
C ILE A 84 1.47 13.25 10.18
N ALA A 85 2.68 13.01 10.68
CA ALA A 85 3.66 14.07 10.96
C ALA A 85 4.25 14.72 9.69
#